data_AF-A0A556MYQ5-F1
#
_entry.id   AF-A0A556MYQ5-F1
#
_cell.length_a   1.000
_cell.length_b   1.000
_cell.length_c   1.000
_cell.angle_alpha   90.00
_cell.angle_beta   90.00
_cell.angle_gamma   90.00
#
_symmetry.space_group_name_H-M   'P 1'
#
loop_
_entity.id
_entity.type
_entity.pdbx_description
1 polymer ?
#
loop_
_entity_poly.entity_id
_entity_poly.type
_entity_poly.pdbx_seq_one_letter_code
_entity_poly.pdbx_strand_id
1 'polypeptide(L)'
;MVFTLVLIGLTWFVWKFKTDGLSRTNLLIGWGIKVLFGVLFMIIHTKIYGIGEVTVDWEEYMADSVTLNGVAYQSVGDYLHFLLGTNSEAAIQQYLSHTNHWSAGDLDLMNDSRNVLRVNSLIVFISQGNVYVHILFFSFFSFIGLREIFLAFKDRIFYKKSWFWFALFLFPTLSFWTSSVLKEPLMILGFGFLLNVLLGKLALKSRLWRMVLGFALMLGFKPYVLGCLLLSLPVFLLGKFLFRKRVLLAPLTGLALITLIFAIFPGFRNNVTHRLTRMQFDFINVGRGGTHAYADSCFYYFRTDQYPDLEFRDNGTVQARKTVIAKKVTFGMSYPFQDIRLKPGEGPWKVVFMGEACGSYVELTPIGNDFGQLIKNIPEAASNAAFRPTFWDPGGKLKIVSFLETIGLFVLLAFGLWYNWRYRTAEERNLLVFLMTFSLVLFVLIGWTTPVLGAIVRYRMPAYLALFLMAFIGSRPFKFKL
;
A
#
# COMPACT_ATOMS: atom_id res chain seq x y z
N MET A 1 -20.17 -5.29 25.41
CA MET A 1 -21.42 -5.74 24.76
C MET A 1 -21.38 -5.57 23.24
N VAL A 2 -21.17 -4.35 22.71
CA VAL A 2 -21.15 -4.07 21.25
C VAL A 2 -20.19 -4.97 20.47
N PHE A 3 -18.93 -5.05 20.89
CA PHE A 3 -17.92 -5.90 20.22
C PHE A 3 -18.41 -7.35 20.04
N THR A 4 -18.93 -7.96 21.11
CA THR A 4 -19.43 -9.34 21.10
C THR A 4 -20.60 -9.51 20.14
N LEU A 5 -21.54 -8.55 20.10
CA LEU A 5 -22.68 -8.59 19.18
C LEU A 5 -22.23 -8.49 17.72
N VAL A 6 -21.30 -7.58 17.42
CA VAL A 6 -20.72 -7.44 16.07
C VAL A 6 -19.97 -8.72 15.68
N LEU A 7 -19.17 -9.28 16.58
CA LEU A 7 -18.44 -10.52 16.33
C LEU A 7 -19.40 -11.69 16.03
N ILE A 8 -20.46 -11.86 16.83
CA ILE A 8 -21.47 -12.90 16.60
C ILE A 8 -22.18 -12.67 15.26
N GLY A 9 -22.60 -11.44 14.97
CA GLY A 9 -23.27 -11.09 13.71
C GLY A 9 -22.43 -11.39 12.48
N LEU A 10 -21.18 -10.92 12.45
CA LEU A 10 -20.24 -11.19 11.35
C LEU A 10 -19.91 -12.68 11.22
N THR A 11 -19.73 -13.38 12.34
CA THR A 11 -19.51 -14.84 12.35
C THR A 11 -20.71 -15.59 11.78
N TRP A 12 -21.93 -15.16 12.09
CA TRP A 12 -23.15 -15.71 11.52
C TRP A 12 -23.22 -15.49 10.00
N PHE A 13 -22.85 -14.30 9.51
CA PHE A 13 -22.74 -14.05 8.07
C PHE A 13 -21.72 -14.98 7.39
N VAL A 14 -20.54 -15.16 7.99
CA VAL A 14 -19.53 -16.10 7.49
C VAL A 14 -20.08 -17.54 7.45
N TRP A 15 -20.78 -17.98 8.49
CA TRP A 15 -21.40 -19.31 8.54
C TRP A 15 -22.45 -19.53 7.44
N LYS A 16 -23.18 -18.47 7.05
CA LYS A 16 -24.17 -18.52 5.96
C LYS A 16 -23.55 -18.57 4.57
N PHE A 17 -22.29 -18.15 4.40
CA PHE A 17 -21.66 -18.20 3.09
C PHE A 17 -21.54 -19.63 2.56
N LYS A 18 -21.83 -19.78 1.27
CA LYS A 18 -21.52 -20.98 0.49
C LYS A 18 -20.36 -20.64 -0.44
N THR A 19 -19.31 -21.46 -0.38
CA THR A 19 -18.11 -21.31 -1.21
C THR A 19 -17.78 -22.66 -1.79
N ASP A 20 -17.96 -22.82 -3.10
CA ASP A 20 -17.76 -24.10 -3.77
C ASP A 20 -16.32 -24.62 -3.56
N GLY A 21 -16.23 -25.89 -3.12
CA GLY A 21 -14.98 -26.55 -2.77
C GLY A 21 -14.50 -26.34 -1.33
N LEU A 22 -15.26 -25.65 -0.47
CA LEU A 22 -14.94 -25.47 0.95
C LEU A 22 -16.13 -25.81 1.86
N SER A 23 -15.84 -26.39 3.02
CA SER A 23 -16.83 -26.61 4.08
C SER A 23 -17.08 -25.30 4.85
N ARG A 24 -18.21 -25.22 5.58
CA ARG A 24 -18.48 -24.09 6.49
C ARG A 24 -17.40 -23.96 7.57
N THR A 25 -16.88 -25.09 8.05
CA THR A 25 -15.78 -25.11 9.02
C THR A 25 -14.53 -24.43 8.46
N ASN A 26 -14.17 -24.66 7.19
CA ASN A 26 -13.04 -23.97 6.57
C ASN A 26 -13.23 -22.44 6.55
N LEU A 27 -14.45 -21.98 6.28
CA LEU A 27 -14.77 -20.54 6.27
C LEU A 27 -14.68 -19.94 7.67
N LEU A 28 -15.22 -20.63 8.69
CA LEU A 28 -15.15 -20.20 10.08
C LEU A 28 -13.72 -20.17 10.62
N ILE A 29 -12.89 -21.17 10.29
CA ILE A 29 -11.46 -21.17 10.67
C ILE A 29 -10.74 -20.01 9.99
N GLY A 30 -10.96 -19.79 8.67
CA GLY A 30 -10.37 -18.64 7.96
C GLY A 30 -10.77 -17.30 8.58
N TRP A 31 -12.03 -17.15 8.99
CA TRP A 31 -12.51 -15.98 9.73
C TRP A 31 -11.83 -15.82 11.09
N GLY A 32 -11.71 -16.90 11.87
CA GLY A 32 -10.98 -16.89 13.13
C GLY A 32 -9.52 -16.45 12.98
N ILE A 33 -8.84 -16.93 11.93
CA ILE A 33 -7.47 -16.50 11.61
C ILE A 33 -7.43 -14.99 11.32
N LYS A 34 -8.39 -14.43 10.57
CA LYS A 34 -8.43 -12.98 10.31
C LYS A 34 -8.58 -12.15 11.57
N VAL A 35 -9.50 -12.55 12.45
CA VAL A 35 -9.72 -11.87 13.73
C VAL A 35 -8.45 -11.95 14.59
N LEU A 36 -7.79 -13.11 14.64
CA LEU A 36 -6.52 -13.28 15.35
C LEU A 36 -5.43 -12.34 14.81
N PHE A 37 -5.26 -12.25 13.49
CA PHE A 37 -4.29 -11.31 12.90
C PHE A 37 -4.64 -9.84 13.18
N GLY A 38 -5.93 -9.49 13.29
CA GLY A 38 -6.34 -8.15 13.67
C GLY A 38 -5.99 -7.81 15.12
N VAL A 39 -6.15 -8.78 16.03
CA VAL A 39 -5.70 -8.64 17.43
C VAL A 39 -4.17 -8.55 17.50
N LEU A 40 -3.45 -9.39 16.75
CA LEU A 40 -1.99 -9.36 16.67
C LEU A 40 -1.49 -8.01 16.14
N PHE A 41 -2.15 -7.44 15.13
CA PHE A 41 -1.85 -6.11 14.62
C PHE A 41 -1.90 -5.07 15.75
N MET A 42 -2.94 -5.08 16.57
CA MET A 42 -3.05 -4.16 17.71
C MET A 42 -1.99 -4.39 18.77
N ILE A 43 -1.71 -5.65 19.13
CA ILE A 43 -0.69 -5.96 20.14
C ILE A 43 0.67 -5.48 19.68
N ILE A 44 1.03 -5.73 18.41
CA ILE A 44 2.31 -5.32 17.85
C ILE A 44 2.44 -3.78 17.86
N HIS A 45 1.41 -3.05 17.42
CA HIS A 45 1.49 -1.58 17.34
C HIS A 45 1.35 -0.88 18.70
N THR A 46 0.68 -1.47 19.68
CA THR A 46 0.52 -0.85 21.01
C THR A 46 1.62 -1.24 22.00
N LYS A 47 2.20 -2.45 21.89
CA LYS A 47 3.16 -2.97 22.88
C LYS A 47 4.58 -3.13 22.37
N ILE A 48 4.78 -3.24 21.06
CA ILE A 48 6.11 -3.47 20.47
C ILE A 48 6.62 -2.20 19.79
N TYR A 49 5.78 -1.55 18.98
CA TYR A 49 6.07 -0.25 18.39
C TYR A 49 5.60 0.90 19.29
N GLY A 50 6.26 1.08 20.43
CA GLY A 50 6.08 2.26 21.27
C GLY A 50 6.99 3.40 20.81
N ILE A 51 6.40 4.45 20.23
CA ILE A 51 6.99 5.78 19.94
C ILE A 51 8.18 5.76 18.96
N GLY A 52 7.97 6.28 17.73
CA GLY A 52 9.09 6.78 16.88
C GLY A 52 9.39 6.14 15.51
N GLU A 53 8.59 5.21 14.95
CA GLU A 53 8.89 4.66 13.59
C GLU A 53 7.65 4.58 12.67
N VAL A 54 7.21 5.64 11.98
CA VAL A 54 6.14 5.61 10.93
C VAL A 54 4.82 4.90 11.33
N THR A 55 4.64 4.52 12.60
CA THR A 55 3.64 3.55 13.06
C THR A 55 2.41 4.18 13.71
N VAL A 56 2.24 5.50 13.64
CA VAL A 56 1.10 6.20 14.28
C VAL A 56 -0.12 6.32 13.34
N ASP A 57 -0.03 5.85 12.08
CA ASP A 57 -1.11 5.93 11.07
C ASP A 57 -2.49 5.48 11.61
N TRP A 58 -2.55 4.40 12.40
CA TRP A 58 -3.84 3.85 12.81
C TRP A 58 -4.49 4.63 13.96
N GLU A 59 -3.70 5.20 14.88
CA GLU A 59 -4.22 6.02 15.99
C GLU A 59 -4.74 7.34 15.44
N GLU A 60 -3.98 7.96 14.55
CA GLU A 60 -4.37 9.20 13.87
C GLU A 60 -5.61 8.99 13.00
N TYR A 61 -5.68 7.89 12.23
CA TYR A 61 -6.91 7.54 11.50
C TYR A 61 -8.12 7.38 12.43
N MET A 62 -7.94 6.73 13.59
CA MET A 62 -9.04 6.55 14.52
C MET A 62 -9.47 7.86 15.18
N ALA A 63 -8.51 8.68 15.63
CA ALA A 63 -8.78 9.98 16.23
C ALA A 63 -9.51 10.91 15.24
N ASP A 64 -8.95 11.08 14.04
CA ASP A 64 -9.53 11.91 12.98
C ASP A 64 -10.92 11.40 12.56
N SER A 65 -11.14 10.07 12.53
CA SER A 65 -12.44 9.49 12.22
C SER A 65 -13.50 9.74 13.30
N VAL A 66 -13.11 9.76 14.57
CA VAL A 66 -14.02 10.13 15.67
C VAL A 66 -14.38 11.60 15.58
N THR A 67 -13.41 12.48 15.30
CA THR A 67 -13.67 13.90 15.04
C THR A 67 -14.62 14.09 13.85
N LEU A 68 -14.37 13.41 12.73
CA LEU A 68 -15.23 13.46 11.55
C LEU A 68 -16.64 12.96 11.85
N ASN A 69 -16.79 11.88 12.64
CA ASN A 69 -18.10 11.40 13.09
C ASN A 69 -18.81 12.44 13.97
N GLY A 70 -18.06 13.17 14.81
CA GLY A 70 -18.56 14.27 15.62
C GLY A 70 -19.29 15.36 14.83
N VAL A 71 -18.88 15.60 13.58
CA VAL A 71 -19.56 16.55 12.68
C VAL A 71 -21.02 16.15 12.44
N ALA A 72 -21.34 14.86 12.37
CA ALA A 72 -22.72 14.40 12.14
C ALA A 72 -23.69 14.84 13.25
N TYR A 73 -23.19 15.02 14.47
CA TYR A 73 -23.99 15.48 15.61
C TYR A 73 -24.13 17.01 15.67
N GLN A 74 -23.31 17.75 14.91
CA GLN A 74 -23.38 19.21 14.79
C GLN A 74 -24.17 19.62 13.53
N SER A 75 -23.88 18.98 12.40
CA SER A 75 -24.48 19.24 11.09
C SER A 75 -24.43 17.98 10.23
N VAL A 76 -25.59 17.33 10.06
CA VAL A 76 -25.72 16.15 9.18
C VAL A 76 -25.37 16.51 7.73
N GLY A 77 -25.73 17.72 7.28
CA GLY A 77 -25.42 18.19 5.94
C GLY A 77 -23.91 18.26 5.68
N ASP A 78 -23.16 18.90 6.57
CA ASP A 78 -21.70 19.01 6.44
C ASP A 78 -21.02 17.64 6.53
N TYR A 79 -21.51 16.76 7.40
CA TYR A 79 -21.01 15.38 7.46
C TYR A 79 -21.21 14.63 6.14
N LEU A 80 -22.39 14.75 5.51
CA LEU A 80 -22.63 14.16 4.19
C LEU A 80 -21.72 14.76 3.11
N HIS A 81 -21.48 16.07 3.14
CA HIS A 81 -20.52 16.72 2.25
C HIS A 81 -19.10 16.16 2.43
N PHE A 82 -18.65 15.93 3.67
CA PHE A 82 -17.36 15.28 3.92
C PHE A 82 -17.32 13.84 3.41
N LEU A 83 -18.40 13.06 3.58
CA LEU A 83 -18.48 11.68 3.08
C LEU A 83 -18.45 11.61 1.55
N LEU A 84 -19.12 12.53 0.87
CA LEU A 84 -19.19 12.59 -0.59
C LEU A 84 -17.97 13.29 -1.22
N GLY A 85 -17.19 14.03 -0.42
CA GLY A 85 -16.05 14.82 -0.89
C GLY A 85 -16.43 16.12 -1.58
N THR A 86 -17.57 16.69 -1.20
CA THR A 86 -18.07 17.99 -1.68
C THR A 86 -17.99 19.07 -0.60
N ASN A 87 -17.17 18.86 0.43
CA ASN A 87 -16.96 19.79 1.53
C ASN A 87 -16.21 21.06 1.10
N SER A 88 -16.54 22.19 1.72
CA SER A 88 -15.87 23.47 1.50
C SER A 88 -14.62 23.63 2.37
N GLU A 89 -13.71 24.53 2.00
CA GLU A 89 -12.55 24.90 2.85
C GLU A 89 -13.01 25.47 4.20
N ALA A 90 -14.07 26.28 4.21
CA ALA A 90 -14.66 26.81 5.43
C ALA A 90 -15.11 25.69 6.39
N ALA A 91 -15.77 24.65 5.86
CA ALA A 91 -16.17 23.49 6.66
C ALA A 91 -14.94 22.73 7.19
N ILE A 92 -13.88 22.56 6.39
CA ILE A 92 -12.62 21.96 6.87
C ILE A 92 -12.06 22.78 8.04
N GLN A 93 -11.98 24.10 7.89
CA GLN A 93 -11.41 24.97 8.93
C GLN A 93 -12.25 24.95 10.22
N GLN A 94 -13.57 24.93 10.09
CA GLN A 94 -14.48 24.88 11.21
C GLN A 94 -14.39 23.56 11.99
N TYR A 95 -14.40 22.42 11.28
CA TYR A 95 -14.59 21.12 11.93
C TYR A 95 -13.32 20.28 12.06
N LEU A 96 -12.40 20.37 11.10
CA LEU A 96 -11.31 19.40 10.92
C LEU A 96 -9.92 20.06 10.85
N SER A 97 -9.79 21.35 11.17
CA SER A 97 -8.52 22.10 11.11
C SER A 97 -7.41 21.51 11.99
N HIS A 98 -7.76 20.82 13.07
CA HIS A 98 -6.84 20.20 14.02
C HIS A 98 -6.53 18.72 13.72
N THR A 99 -7.14 18.16 12.67
CA THR A 99 -6.89 16.76 12.27
C THR A 99 -5.60 16.63 11.48
N ASN A 100 -4.90 15.51 11.60
CA ASN A 100 -3.61 15.34 10.94
C ASN A 100 -3.75 15.03 9.45
N HIS A 101 -4.70 14.16 9.08
CA HIS A 101 -4.78 13.66 7.70
C HIS A 101 -5.76 14.43 6.82
N TRP A 102 -6.80 15.04 7.40
CA TRP A 102 -7.76 15.80 6.60
C TRP A 102 -7.22 17.19 6.25
N SER A 103 -6.53 17.84 7.19
CA SER A 103 -6.04 19.22 7.08
C SER A 103 -4.69 19.38 6.37
N ALA A 104 -3.95 18.29 6.12
CA ALA A 104 -2.61 18.28 5.50
C ALA A 104 -2.52 18.84 4.05
N GLY A 105 -3.58 19.43 3.51
CA GLY A 105 -3.65 19.99 2.16
C GLY A 105 -3.71 18.94 1.05
N ASP A 106 -3.72 19.42 -0.20
CA ASP A 106 -3.74 18.59 -1.42
C ASP A 106 -2.33 18.27 -1.94
N LEU A 107 -1.34 18.19 -1.03
CA LEU A 107 0.07 17.98 -1.34
C LEU A 107 0.37 16.65 -2.06
N ASP A 108 -0.58 15.72 -2.08
CA ASP A 108 -0.46 14.47 -2.81
C ASP A 108 -1.60 14.36 -3.80
N LEU A 109 -1.28 14.04 -5.05
CA LEU A 109 -2.23 13.98 -6.15
C LEU A 109 -3.37 12.97 -5.93
N MET A 110 -3.30 12.16 -4.87
CA MET A 110 -4.43 11.47 -4.24
C MET A 110 -4.18 11.30 -2.73
N ASN A 111 -4.58 12.27 -1.87
CA ASN A 111 -4.70 12.05 -0.42
C ASN A 111 -5.80 11.01 -0.13
N ASP A 112 -5.46 9.73 -0.32
CA ASP A 112 -6.31 8.55 -0.15
C ASP A 112 -6.58 8.20 1.33
N SER A 113 -5.90 8.88 2.27
CA SER A 113 -6.15 8.74 3.70
C SER A 113 -7.58 9.18 4.06
N ARG A 114 -8.10 10.26 3.45
CA ARG A 114 -9.47 10.76 3.68
C ARG A 114 -10.55 9.68 3.48
N ASN A 115 -10.37 8.74 2.56
CA ASN A 115 -11.34 7.66 2.33
C ASN A 115 -11.36 6.62 3.46
N VAL A 116 -10.22 6.37 4.12
CA VAL A 116 -10.17 5.54 5.33
C VAL A 116 -10.93 6.23 6.45
N LEU A 117 -10.77 7.55 6.57
CA LEU A 117 -11.43 8.34 7.60
C LEU A 117 -12.96 8.28 7.46
N ARG A 118 -13.47 8.38 6.23
CA ARG A 118 -14.91 8.26 5.92
C ARG A 118 -15.49 6.90 6.30
N VAL A 119 -14.79 5.81 5.99
CA VAL A 119 -15.29 4.47 6.33
C VAL A 119 -15.28 4.25 7.83
N ASN A 120 -14.19 4.63 8.50
CA ASN A 120 -14.09 4.52 9.94
C ASN A 120 -15.12 5.42 10.64
N SER A 121 -15.36 6.66 10.20
CA SER A 121 -16.37 7.55 10.81
C SER A 121 -17.79 6.98 10.75
N LEU A 122 -18.12 6.19 9.72
CA LEU A 122 -19.39 5.47 9.64
C LEU A 122 -19.46 4.32 10.66
N ILE A 123 -18.34 3.64 10.92
CA ILE A 123 -18.26 2.56 11.92
C ILE A 123 -18.34 3.14 13.35
N VAL A 124 -17.88 4.38 13.58
CA VAL A 124 -17.93 5.05 14.89
C VAL A 124 -19.34 5.07 15.49
N PHE A 125 -20.38 5.25 14.66
CA PHE A 125 -21.79 5.19 15.13
C PHE A 125 -22.14 3.90 15.87
N ILE A 126 -21.51 2.78 15.48
CA ILE A 126 -21.71 1.47 16.10
C ILE A 126 -20.66 1.24 17.18
N SER A 127 -19.40 1.56 16.90
CA SER A 127 -18.27 1.21 17.77
C SER A 127 -18.13 2.10 19.00
N GLN A 128 -18.70 3.30 18.98
CA GLN A 128 -18.46 4.36 19.98
C GLN A 128 -16.96 4.63 20.18
N GLY A 129 -16.17 4.58 19.09
CA GLY A 129 -14.72 4.79 19.11
C GLY A 129 -13.90 3.55 19.48
N ASN A 130 -14.53 2.40 19.75
CA ASN A 130 -13.80 1.17 20.07
C ASN A 130 -13.11 0.56 18.82
N VAL A 131 -11.79 0.72 18.73
CA VAL A 131 -10.96 0.26 17.60
C VAL A 131 -11.11 -1.24 17.28
N TYR A 132 -11.38 -2.10 18.27
CA TYR A 132 -11.54 -3.54 18.02
C TYR A 132 -12.78 -3.85 17.19
N VAL A 133 -13.83 -3.03 17.28
CA VAL A 133 -15.01 -3.16 16.42
C VAL A 133 -14.67 -2.83 14.96
N HIS A 134 -13.83 -1.82 14.74
CA HIS A 134 -13.35 -1.47 13.40
C HIS A 134 -12.53 -2.61 12.80
N ILE A 135 -11.63 -3.19 13.59
CA ILE A 135 -10.84 -4.37 13.18
C ILE A 135 -11.73 -5.52 12.72
N LEU A 136 -12.85 -5.78 13.40
CA LEU A 136 -13.80 -6.80 12.97
C LEU A 136 -14.38 -6.50 11.58
N PHE A 137 -14.83 -5.26 11.34
CA PHE A 137 -15.36 -4.87 10.03
C PHE A 137 -14.31 -4.94 8.92
N PHE A 138 -13.11 -4.38 9.13
CA PHE A 138 -12.05 -4.41 8.14
C PHE A 138 -11.54 -5.84 7.88
N SER A 139 -11.40 -6.65 8.94
CA SER A 139 -11.09 -8.09 8.80
C SER A 139 -12.15 -8.82 8.00
N PHE A 140 -13.43 -8.48 8.15
CA PHE A 140 -14.53 -9.07 7.40
C PHE A 140 -14.52 -8.65 5.92
N PHE A 141 -14.26 -7.37 5.62
CA PHE A 141 -14.07 -6.92 4.25
C PHE A 141 -12.90 -7.63 3.57
N SER A 142 -11.78 -7.75 4.26
CA SER A 142 -10.64 -8.51 3.76
C SER A 142 -10.96 -9.99 3.57
N PHE A 143 -11.69 -10.61 4.49
CA PHE A 143 -12.15 -12.00 4.36
C PHE A 143 -12.96 -12.22 3.07
N ILE A 144 -13.87 -11.29 2.74
CA ILE A 144 -14.62 -11.33 1.48
C ILE A 144 -13.67 -11.18 0.29
N GLY A 145 -12.69 -10.27 0.34
CA GLY A 145 -11.68 -10.11 -0.71
C GLY A 145 -10.89 -11.38 -0.97
N LEU A 146 -10.36 -12.02 0.08
CA LEU A 146 -9.64 -13.29 -0.02
C LEU A 146 -10.54 -14.43 -0.52
N ARG A 147 -11.83 -14.42 -0.17
CA ARG A 147 -12.83 -15.34 -0.75
C ARG A 147 -13.02 -15.15 -2.24
N GLU A 148 -13.06 -13.91 -2.71
CA GLU A 148 -13.19 -13.62 -4.14
C GLU A 148 -11.93 -14.01 -4.92
N ILE A 149 -10.73 -13.81 -4.34
CA ILE A 149 -9.47 -14.33 -4.87
C ILE A 149 -9.50 -15.86 -4.93
N PHE A 150 -9.93 -16.53 -3.86
CA PHE A 150 -10.06 -17.98 -3.85
C PHE A 150 -10.96 -18.47 -5.00
N LEU A 151 -12.14 -17.86 -5.19
CA LEU A 151 -13.07 -18.22 -6.25
C LEU A 151 -12.50 -17.99 -7.65
N ALA A 152 -11.66 -16.98 -7.84
CA ALA A 152 -10.99 -16.68 -9.10
C ALA A 152 -9.93 -17.75 -9.48
N PHE A 153 -9.26 -18.35 -8.49
CA PHE A 153 -8.12 -19.25 -8.71
C PHE A 153 -8.37 -20.73 -8.39
N LYS A 154 -9.42 -21.11 -7.66
CA LYS A 154 -9.66 -22.49 -7.18
C LYS A 154 -9.67 -23.59 -8.26
N ASP A 155 -9.93 -23.22 -9.52
CA ASP A 155 -9.98 -24.15 -10.67
C ASP A 155 -8.65 -24.17 -11.46
N ARG A 156 -7.66 -23.38 -11.05
CA ARG A 156 -6.34 -23.21 -11.69
C ARG A 156 -5.19 -23.62 -10.78
N ILE A 157 -5.49 -24.08 -9.57
CA ILE A 157 -4.51 -24.50 -8.58
C ILE A 157 -4.31 -26.01 -8.63
N PHE A 158 -3.08 -26.45 -8.42
CA PHE A 158 -2.77 -27.88 -8.41
C PHE A 158 -2.81 -28.53 -7.03
N TYR A 159 -3.01 -27.73 -5.97
CA TYR A 159 -3.17 -28.21 -4.60
C TYR A 159 -4.64 -28.43 -4.24
N LYS A 160 -4.89 -29.13 -3.12
CA LYS A 160 -6.24 -29.24 -2.55
C LYS A 160 -6.82 -27.85 -2.26
N LYS A 161 -8.09 -27.64 -2.58
CA LYS A 161 -8.79 -26.35 -2.40
C LYS A 161 -8.71 -25.82 -0.97
N SER A 162 -8.86 -26.67 0.04
CA SER A 162 -8.72 -26.27 1.44
C SER A 162 -7.30 -25.83 1.80
N TRP A 163 -6.27 -26.43 1.21
CA TRP A 163 -4.88 -26.04 1.47
C TRP A 163 -4.57 -24.67 0.88
N PHE A 164 -5.02 -24.42 -0.35
CA PHE A 164 -4.91 -23.09 -0.95
C PHE A 164 -5.69 -22.04 -0.16
N TRP A 165 -6.89 -22.38 0.31
CA TRP A 165 -7.65 -21.52 1.21
C TRP A 165 -6.83 -21.15 2.45
N PHE A 166 -6.35 -22.11 3.23
CA PHE A 166 -5.59 -21.80 4.44
C PHE A 166 -4.26 -21.09 4.15
N ALA A 167 -3.60 -21.41 3.03
CA ALA A 167 -2.37 -20.73 2.64
C ALA A 167 -2.60 -19.23 2.35
N LEU A 168 -3.75 -18.83 1.79
CA LEU A 168 -4.12 -17.41 1.64
C LEU A 168 -4.29 -16.70 3.00
N PHE A 169 -4.82 -17.38 4.01
CA PHE A 169 -5.05 -16.79 5.34
C PHE A 169 -3.84 -16.88 6.28
N LEU A 170 -2.87 -17.74 5.98
CA LEU A 170 -1.65 -17.91 6.76
C LEU A 170 -0.45 -17.18 6.15
N PHE A 171 -0.61 -16.55 4.97
CA PHE A 171 0.44 -15.74 4.37
C PHE A 171 0.67 -14.46 5.20
N PRO A 172 1.79 -14.32 5.96
CA PRO A 172 1.84 -13.39 7.09
C PRO A 172 1.63 -11.92 6.71
N THR A 173 2.37 -11.38 5.74
CA THR A 173 2.22 -9.99 5.26
C THR A 173 0.80 -9.72 4.78
N LEU A 174 0.22 -10.63 3.99
CA LEU A 174 -1.14 -10.48 3.49
C LEU A 174 -2.13 -10.41 4.65
N SER A 175 -2.08 -11.35 5.58
CA SER A 175 -3.03 -11.42 6.69
C SER A 175 -2.86 -10.29 7.70
N PHE A 176 -1.62 -9.90 8.01
CA PHE A 176 -1.29 -8.84 8.95
C PHE A 176 -1.83 -7.48 8.46
N TRP A 177 -1.41 -7.04 7.27
CA TRP A 177 -1.81 -5.71 6.77
C TRP A 177 -3.30 -5.64 6.43
N THR A 178 -3.89 -6.75 5.94
CA THR A 178 -5.32 -6.76 5.58
C THR A 178 -6.26 -7.09 6.76
N SER A 179 -5.77 -7.25 7.98
CA SER A 179 -6.61 -7.37 9.20
C SER A 179 -6.59 -6.10 10.06
N SER A 180 -6.03 -5.01 9.55
CA SER A 180 -5.86 -3.73 10.27
C SER A 180 -7.03 -2.75 10.01
N VAL A 181 -6.99 -1.55 10.61
CA VAL A 181 -7.93 -0.42 10.30
C VAL A 181 -7.42 0.49 9.17
N LEU A 182 -6.45 0.00 8.39
CA LEU A 182 -5.77 0.76 7.34
C LEU A 182 -6.50 0.64 5.97
N LYS A 183 -5.85 1.09 4.90
CA LYS A 183 -6.34 1.06 3.50
C LYS A 183 -6.40 -0.36 2.92
N GLU A 184 -5.49 -1.22 3.36
CA GLU A 184 -5.21 -2.53 2.77
C GLU A 184 -6.40 -3.52 2.77
N PRO A 185 -7.24 -3.61 3.81
CA PRO A 185 -8.41 -4.51 3.83
C PRO A 185 -9.48 -4.16 2.77
N LEU A 186 -9.68 -2.86 2.48
CA LEU A 186 -10.63 -2.41 1.45
C LEU A 186 -10.00 -2.50 0.06
N MET A 187 -8.70 -2.26 -0.06
CA MET A 187 -7.96 -2.53 -1.29
C MET A 187 -8.01 -4.01 -1.67
N ILE A 188 -7.76 -4.94 -0.74
CA ILE A 188 -7.79 -6.39 -1.07
C ILE A 188 -9.19 -6.87 -1.45
N LEU A 189 -10.24 -6.26 -0.88
CA LEU A 189 -11.63 -6.49 -1.30
C LEU A 189 -11.84 -6.07 -2.75
N GLY A 190 -11.42 -4.85 -3.11
CA GLY A 190 -11.50 -4.35 -4.47
C GLY A 190 -10.69 -5.19 -5.47
N PHE A 191 -9.45 -5.51 -5.10
CA PHE A 191 -8.56 -6.35 -5.89
C PHE A 191 -9.15 -7.75 -6.14
N GLY A 192 -9.72 -8.38 -5.10
CA GLY A 192 -10.38 -9.67 -5.21
C GLY A 192 -11.58 -9.66 -6.15
N PHE A 193 -12.41 -8.61 -6.09
CA PHE A 193 -13.51 -8.44 -7.05
C PHE A 193 -13.00 -8.32 -8.49
N LEU A 194 -11.96 -7.52 -8.75
CA LEU A 194 -11.41 -7.36 -10.11
C LEU A 194 -10.80 -8.65 -10.65
N LEU A 195 -10.09 -9.41 -9.81
CA LEU A 195 -9.56 -10.72 -10.22
C LEU A 195 -10.67 -11.74 -10.50
N ASN A 196 -11.75 -11.74 -9.72
CA ASN A 196 -12.89 -12.62 -9.97
C ASN A 196 -13.68 -12.19 -11.22
N VAL A 197 -13.78 -10.89 -11.50
CA VAL A 197 -14.32 -10.38 -12.77
C VAL A 197 -13.51 -10.88 -13.96
N LEU A 198 -12.18 -10.88 -13.86
CA LEU A 198 -11.27 -11.27 -14.93
C LEU A 198 -11.26 -12.79 -15.16
N LEU A 199 -11.22 -13.59 -14.09
CA LEU A 199 -10.91 -15.02 -14.13
C LEU A 199 -12.05 -15.94 -13.72
N GLY A 200 -13.06 -15.40 -13.03
CA GLY A 200 -14.16 -16.15 -12.45
C GLY A 200 -15.29 -16.48 -13.43
N LYS A 201 -16.01 -17.55 -13.10
CA LYS A 201 -17.25 -17.95 -13.77
C LYS A 201 -18.42 -17.22 -13.13
N LEU A 202 -18.68 -16.00 -13.60
CA LEU A 202 -19.71 -15.10 -13.06
C LEU A 202 -20.80 -14.80 -14.08
N ALA A 203 -22.06 -14.79 -13.62
CA ALA A 203 -23.17 -14.21 -14.36
C ALA A 203 -22.97 -12.70 -14.60
N LEU A 204 -23.54 -12.14 -15.68
CA LEU A 204 -23.31 -10.76 -16.10
C LEU A 204 -23.60 -9.73 -15.00
N LYS A 205 -24.78 -9.81 -14.35
CA LYS A 205 -25.14 -8.93 -13.23
C LYS A 205 -24.09 -8.99 -12.11
N SER A 206 -23.63 -10.20 -11.77
CA SER A 206 -22.60 -10.41 -10.74
C SER A 206 -21.23 -9.89 -11.12
N ARG A 207 -20.90 -9.91 -12.42
CA ARG A 207 -19.67 -9.37 -12.97
C ARG A 207 -19.69 -7.84 -12.96
N LEU A 208 -20.80 -7.21 -13.34
CA LEU A 208 -20.93 -5.75 -13.41
C LEU A 208 -20.80 -5.09 -12.05
N TRP A 209 -21.54 -5.53 -11.03
CA TRP A 209 -21.45 -4.89 -9.71
C TRP A 209 -20.06 -5.07 -9.08
N ARG A 210 -19.43 -6.23 -9.27
CA ARG A 210 -18.05 -6.47 -8.80
C ARG A 210 -17.04 -5.61 -9.52
N MET A 211 -17.23 -5.38 -10.81
CA MET A 211 -16.38 -4.49 -11.59
C MET A 211 -16.50 -3.06 -11.05
N VAL A 212 -17.71 -2.52 -10.98
CA VAL A 212 -17.95 -1.14 -10.49
C VAL A 212 -17.41 -0.96 -9.07
N LEU A 213 -17.78 -1.86 -8.15
CA LEU A 213 -17.34 -1.78 -6.76
C LEU A 213 -15.83 -2.02 -6.62
N GLY A 214 -15.27 -2.96 -7.37
CA GLY A 214 -13.84 -3.25 -7.39
C GLY A 214 -13.00 -2.07 -7.85
N PHE A 215 -13.41 -1.41 -8.94
CA PHE A 215 -12.78 -0.18 -9.43
C PHE A 215 -12.91 0.96 -8.43
N ALA A 216 -14.11 1.17 -7.86
CA ALA A 216 -14.35 2.23 -6.87
C ALA A 216 -13.46 2.06 -5.62
N LEU A 217 -13.39 0.85 -5.07
CA LEU A 217 -12.53 0.54 -3.91
C LEU A 217 -11.06 0.72 -4.24
N MET A 218 -10.59 0.20 -5.38
CA MET A 218 -9.18 0.31 -5.75
C MET A 218 -8.76 1.76 -6.02
N LEU A 219 -9.60 2.55 -6.70
CA LEU A 219 -9.38 3.97 -6.94
C LEU A 219 -9.38 4.77 -5.63
N GLY A 220 -10.29 4.43 -4.70
CA GLY A 220 -10.43 5.13 -3.43
C GLY A 220 -9.31 4.85 -2.42
N PHE A 221 -8.76 3.64 -2.39
CA PHE A 221 -7.83 3.22 -1.32
C PHE A 221 -6.38 3.01 -1.76
N LYS A 222 -6.12 2.58 -3.01
CA LYS A 222 -4.76 2.31 -3.53
C LYS A 222 -4.74 2.46 -5.07
N PRO A 223 -4.91 3.67 -5.58
CA PRO A 223 -4.99 3.94 -7.03
C PRO A 223 -3.75 3.53 -7.79
N TYR A 224 -2.56 3.60 -7.19
CA TYR A 224 -1.32 3.17 -7.84
C TYR A 224 -1.28 1.65 -8.09
N VAL A 225 -1.88 0.84 -7.19
CA VAL A 225 -2.00 -0.61 -7.39
C VAL A 225 -2.96 -0.91 -8.54
N LEU A 226 -4.05 -0.15 -8.64
CA LEU A 226 -4.96 -0.22 -9.79
C LEU A 226 -4.24 0.14 -11.09
N GLY A 227 -3.46 1.23 -11.09
CA GLY A 227 -2.66 1.64 -12.24
C GLY A 227 -1.72 0.53 -12.70
N CYS A 228 -0.99 -0.11 -11.79
CA CYS A 228 -0.11 -1.24 -12.11
C CYS A 228 -0.91 -2.43 -12.68
N LEU A 229 -2.08 -2.75 -12.11
CA LEU A 229 -2.95 -3.81 -12.61
C LEU A 229 -3.44 -3.51 -14.04
N LEU A 230 -3.88 -2.28 -14.29
CA LEU A 230 -4.33 -1.83 -15.61
C LEU A 230 -3.20 -1.82 -16.64
N LEU A 231 -1.99 -1.43 -16.26
CA LEU A 231 -0.80 -1.50 -17.13
C LEU A 231 -0.43 -2.95 -17.50
N SER A 232 -0.67 -3.90 -16.60
CA SER A 232 -0.43 -5.32 -16.88
C SER A 232 -1.55 -6.00 -17.68
N LEU A 233 -2.76 -5.43 -17.72
CA LEU A 233 -3.92 -6.03 -18.40
C LEU A 233 -3.73 -6.17 -19.93
N PRO A 234 -3.20 -5.19 -20.67
CA PRO A 234 -2.85 -5.36 -22.08
C PRO A 234 -1.96 -6.57 -22.34
N VAL A 235 -0.98 -6.86 -21.47
CA VAL A 235 -0.12 -8.03 -21.61
C VAL A 235 -0.93 -9.33 -21.50
N PHE A 236 -1.88 -9.41 -20.56
CA PHE A 236 -2.79 -10.54 -20.46
C PHE A 236 -3.67 -10.70 -21.71
N LEU A 237 -4.20 -9.60 -22.25
CA LEU A 237 -5.06 -9.60 -23.43
C LEU A 237 -4.27 -10.01 -24.69
N LEU A 238 -3.05 -9.49 -24.86
CA LEU A 238 -2.13 -9.89 -25.93
C LEU A 238 -1.83 -11.39 -25.87
N GLY A 239 -1.49 -11.93 -24.69
CA GLY A 239 -1.23 -13.36 -24.55
C GLY A 239 -2.48 -14.23 -24.72
N LYS A 240 -3.66 -13.73 -24.38
CA LYS A 240 -4.95 -14.44 -24.55
C LYS A 240 -5.40 -14.50 -26.00
N PHE A 241 -5.34 -13.37 -26.71
CA PHE A 241 -5.93 -13.21 -28.04
C PHE A 241 -4.92 -13.32 -29.20
N LEU A 242 -3.68 -12.82 -29.04
CA LEU A 242 -2.68 -12.81 -30.10
C LEU A 242 -1.63 -13.92 -29.91
N PHE A 243 -1.03 -14.03 -28.73
CA PHE A 243 0.15 -14.89 -28.49
C PHE A 243 -0.16 -16.19 -27.73
N ARG A 244 -1.30 -16.82 -28.02
CA ARG A 244 -1.82 -17.99 -27.25
C ARG A 244 -0.79 -19.11 -27.06
N LYS A 245 0.07 -19.40 -28.04
CA LYS A 245 1.12 -20.44 -27.95
C LYS A 245 2.50 -19.90 -27.53
N ARG A 246 2.70 -18.59 -27.59
CA ARG A 246 4.00 -17.92 -27.35
C ARG A 246 3.82 -16.75 -26.39
N VAL A 247 3.24 -17.02 -25.21
CA VAL A 247 2.79 -15.99 -24.26
C VAL A 247 3.92 -15.05 -23.79
N LEU A 248 5.19 -15.46 -23.88
CA LEU A 248 6.34 -14.62 -23.56
C LEU A 248 6.56 -13.47 -24.57
N LEU A 249 5.96 -13.52 -25.76
CA LEU A 249 5.96 -12.39 -26.69
C LEU A 249 5.07 -11.24 -26.20
N ALA A 250 4.04 -11.52 -25.39
CA ALA A 250 3.14 -10.49 -24.89
C ALA A 250 3.84 -9.39 -24.06
N PRO A 251 4.68 -9.69 -23.06
CA PRO A 251 5.39 -8.66 -22.30
C PRO A 251 6.46 -7.95 -23.15
N LEU A 252 7.08 -8.64 -24.11
CA LEU A 252 8.04 -8.01 -25.03
C LEU A 252 7.35 -6.98 -25.94
N THR A 253 6.18 -7.34 -26.50
CA THR A 253 5.36 -6.41 -27.28
C THR A 253 4.85 -5.26 -26.41
N GLY A 254 4.38 -5.54 -25.19
CA GLY A 254 3.95 -4.50 -24.25
C GLY A 254 5.07 -3.52 -23.92
N LEU A 255 6.28 -4.02 -23.66
CA LEU A 255 7.46 -3.20 -23.44
C LEU A 255 7.77 -2.33 -24.66
N ALA A 256 7.86 -2.93 -25.86
CA ALA A 256 8.13 -2.22 -27.10
C ALA A 256 7.13 -1.08 -27.37
N LEU A 257 5.83 -1.32 -27.10
CA LEU A 257 4.78 -0.30 -27.22
C LEU A 257 4.98 0.85 -26.22
N ILE A 258 5.33 0.55 -24.97
CA ILE A 258 5.62 1.58 -23.96
C ILE A 258 6.84 2.41 -24.37
N THR A 259 7.92 1.76 -24.84
CA THR A 259 9.11 2.48 -25.31
C THR A 259 8.78 3.38 -26.51
N LEU A 260 7.98 2.88 -27.45
CA LEU A 260 7.52 3.65 -28.60
C LEU A 260 6.67 4.86 -28.16
N ILE A 261 5.76 4.69 -27.21
CA ILE A 261 4.95 5.78 -26.64
C ILE A 261 5.86 6.84 -26.02
N PHE A 262 6.85 6.46 -25.20
CA PHE A 262 7.77 7.45 -24.61
C PHE A 262 8.70 8.12 -25.62
N ALA A 263 9.00 7.45 -26.75
CA ALA A 263 9.77 8.06 -27.84
C ALA A 263 8.92 9.09 -28.62
N ILE A 264 7.66 8.77 -28.92
CA ILE A 264 6.76 9.63 -29.70
C ILE A 264 6.22 10.80 -28.86
N PHE A 265 5.99 10.60 -27.56
CA PHE A 265 5.35 11.58 -26.67
C PHE A 265 6.31 12.06 -25.55
N PRO A 266 7.31 12.91 -25.86
CA PRO A 266 8.28 13.38 -24.89
C PRO A 266 7.64 14.20 -23.75
N GLY A 267 6.55 14.94 -24.02
CA GLY A 267 5.82 15.66 -22.97
C GLY A 267 5.22 14.71 -21.92
N PHE A 268 4.62 13.60 -22.36
CA PHE A 268 4.11 12.58 -21.46
C PHE A 268 5.24 11.92 -20.65
N ARG A 269 6.34 11.56 -21.33
CA ARG A 269 7.55 11.01 -20.69
C ARG A 269 8.13 11.94 -19.61
N ASN A 270 8.27 13.22 -19.91
CA ASN A 270 8.80 14.21 -18.98
C ASN A 270 7.87 14.40 -17.77
N ASN A 271 6.55 14.44 -18.00
CA ASN A 271 5.56 14.52 -16.92
C ASN A 271 5.61 13.31 -15.98
N VAL A 272 5.73 12.09 -16.53
CA VAL A 272 5.90 10.86 -15.73
C VAL A 272 7.19 10.92 -14.91
N THR A 273 8.30 11.33 -15.53
CA THR A 273 9.62 11.43 -14.87
C THR A 273 9.60 12.45 -13.74
N HIS A 274 9.03 13.63 -13.99
CA HIS A 274 8.90 14.69 -13.00
C HIS A 274 8.02 14.24 -11.83
N ARG A 275 6.89 13.58 -12.10
CA ARG A 275 5.99 13.09 -11.05
C ARG A 275 6.63 12.02 -10.18
N LEU A 276 7.35 11.07 -10.76
CA LEU A 276 8.09 10.06 -9.99
C LEU A 276 9.24 10.68 -9.19
N THR A 277 9.93 11.69 -9.73
CA THR A 277 10.95 12.46 -9.01
C THR A 277 10.34 13.18 -7.80
N ARG A 278 9.16 13.80 -7.98
CA ARG A 278 8.42 14.46 -6.90
C ARG A 278 8.02 13.48 -5.80
N MET A 279 7.43 12.34 -6.18
CA MET A 279 7.05 11.30 -5.21
C MET A 279 8.26 10.77 -4.45
N GLN A 280 9.36 10.45 -5.15
CA GLN A 280 10.60 10.00 -4.51
C GLN A 280 11.11 11.04 -3.51
N PHE A 281 11.08 12.32 -3.88
CA PHE A 281 11.47 13.41 -3.00
C PHE A 281 10.62 13.49 -1.73
N ASP A 282 9.29 13.45 -1.87
CA ASP A 282 8.37 13.56 -0.74
C ASP A 282 8.58 12.39 0.25
N PHE A 283 8.69 11.16 -0.25
CA PHE A 283 8.98 9.99 0.57
C PHE A 283 10.38 10.00 1.22
N ILE A 284 11.40 10.53 0.53
CA ILE A 284 12.74 10.72 1.12
C ILE A 284 12.69 11.73 2.26
N ASN A 285 11.97 12.83 2.11
CA ASN A 285 11.84 13.83 3.17
C ASN A 285 11.11 13.28 4.39
N VAL A 286 10.03 12.53 4.18
CA VAL A 286 9.33 11.83 5.28
C VAL A 286 10.26 10.81 5.95
N GLY A 287 11.01 10.04 5.15
CA GLY A 287 11.92 9.01 5.65
C GLY A 287 13.12 9.56 6.44
N ARG A 288 13.74 10.64 5.95
CA ARG A 288 14.90 11.29 6.60
C ARG A 288 14.49 12.16 7.80
N GLY A 289 13.23 12.56 7.89
CA GLY A 289 12.78 13.57 8.85
C GLY A 289 13.49 14.91 8.60
N GLY A 290 13.72 15.66 9.68
CA GLY A 290 14.40 16.95 9.66
C GLY A 290 13.46 18.11 9.97
N THR A 291 14.03 19.31 9.98
CA THR A 291 13.33 20.55 10.35
C THR A 291 13.21 21.46 9.15
N HIS A 292 11.99 21.93 8.85
CA HIS A 292 11.73 23.00 7.91
C HIS A 292 11.46 24.30 8.67
N ALA A 293 12.27 25.33 8.42
CA ALA A 293 12.11 26.64 9.01
C ALA A 293 11.86 27.70 7.93
N TYR A 294 10.92 28.62 8.17
CA TYR A 294 10.59 29.68 7.22
C TYR A 294 11.60 30.83 7.34
N ALA A 295 12.29 31.13 6.24
CA ALA A 295 13.37 32.10 6.17
C ALA A 295 13.28 32.93 4.89
N ASP A 296 13.21 34.25 4.98
CA ASP A 296 13.42 35.19 3.87
C ASP A 296 12.71 34.81 2.56
N SER A 297 11.41 34.47 2.63
CA SER A 297 10.54 34.00 1.53
C SER A 297 10.78 32.58 0.99
N CYS A 298 11.60 31.77 1.66
CA CYS A 298 11.83 30.36 1.36
C CYS A 298 11.80 29.51 2.64
N PHE A 299 12.11 28.21 2.50
CA PHE A 299 12.30 27.32 3.63
C PHE A 299 13.75 26.86 3.72
N TYR A 300 14.32 26.85 4.92
CA TYR A 300 15.56 26.14 5.20
C TYR A 300 15.23 24.77 5.76
N TYR A 301 15.75 23.74 5.08
CA TYR A 301 15.71 22.36 5.53
C TYR A 301 17.02 22.02 6.24
N PHE A 302 16.87 21.58 7.49
CA PHE A 302 17.94 21.05 8.32
C PHE A 302 17.75 19.56 8.51
N ARG A 303 18.81 18.79 8.30
CA ARG A 303 18.79 17.35 8.53
C ARG A 303 18.90 17.03 10.03
N THR A 304 18.45 15.84 10.40
CA THR A 304 18.47 15.35 11.79
C THR A 304 19.90 15.22 12.35
N ASP A 305 20.90 14.89 11.53
CA ASP A 305 22.33 14.85 11.92
C ASP A 305 22.87 16.23 12.36
N GLN A 306 22.21 17.31 11.94
CA GLN A 306 22.61 18.68 12.21
C GLN A 306 21.99 19.26 13.49
N TYR A 307 21.03 18.55 14.11
CA TYR A 307 20.33 19.04 15.31
C TYR A 307 21.26 19.44 16.46
N PRO A 308 22.39 18.74 16.74
CA PRO A 308 23.33 19.18 17.78
C PRO A 308 24.00 20.54 17.51
N ASP A 309 24.01 20.98 16.26
CA ASP A 309 24.58 22.25 15.82
C ASP A 309 23.53 23.36 15.67
N LEU A 310 22.29 23.08 16.05
CA LEU A 310 21.15 24.00 16.05
C LEU A 310 20.66 24.25 17.48
N GLU A 311 20.13 25.43 17.71
CA GLU A 311 19.44 25.80 18.94
C GLU A 311 17.93 25.90 18.66
N PHE A 312 17.16 24.97 19.21
CA PHE A 312 15.70 25.01 19.19
C PHE A 312 15.18 25.72 20.43
N ARG A 313 14.37 26.75 20.24
CA ARG A 313 13.81 27.58 21.31
C ARG A 313 12.35 27.25 21.56
N ASP A 314 11.90 27.42 22.81
CA ASP A 314 10.52 27.14 23.24
C ASP A 314 9.45 27.95 22.48
N ASN A 315 9.84 29.08 21.88
CA ASN A 315 8.97 29.89 21.03
C ASN A 315 8.76 29.32 19.60
N GLY A 316 9.22 28.10 19.33
CA GLY A 316 9.08 27.42 18.04
C GLY A 316 10.02 27.97 16.96
N THR A 317 11.19 28.47 17.34
CA THR A 317 12.21 28.96 16.40
C THR A 317 13.50 28.16 16.48
N VAL A 318 14.25 28.17 15.38
CA VAL A 318 15.56 27.51 15.26
C VAL A 318 16.64 28.52 14.86
N GLN A 319 17.80 28.43 15.48
CA GLN A 319 18.97 29.26 15.19
C GLN A 319 20.21 28.38 15.00
N ALA A 320 21.14 28.81 14.13
CA ALA A 320 22.40 28.11 13.94
C ALA A 320 23.35 28.34 15.15
N ARG A 321 23.71 27.28 15.87
CA ARG A 321 24.69 27.36 16.98
C ARG A 321 26.12 27.27 16.47
N LYS A 322 26.35 26.48 15.42
CA LYS A 322 27.63 26.39 14.69
C LYS A 322 27.43 26.72 13.21
N THR A 323 28.51 26.68 12.44
CA THR A 323 28.40 26.74 10.98
C THR A 323 27.70 25.49 10.47
N VAL A 324 26.53 25.67 9.85
CA VAL A 324 25.71 24.57 9.34
C VAL A 324 25.40 24.80 7.87
N ILE A 325 25.40 23.73 7.07
CA ILE A 325 24.96 23.79 5.67
C ILE A 325 23.49 23.41 5.64
N ALA A 326 22.61 24.40 5.51
CA ALA A 326 21.19 24.17 5.31
C ALA A 326 20.87 24.03 3.82
N LYS A 327 19.73 23.41 3.52
CA LYS A 327 19.21 23.28 2.17
C LYS A 327 18.09 24.29 1.96
N LYS A 328 18.23 25.20 1.00
CA LYS A 328 17.18 26.13 0.60
C LYS A 328 16.13 25.40 -0.23
N VAL A 329 14.89 25.45 0.21
CA VAL A 329 13.71 24.82 -0.39
C VAL A 329 12.72 25.90 -0.80
N THR A 330 12.30 25.86 -2.06
CA THR A 330 11.19 26.68 -2.55
C THR A 330 9.97 25.78 -2.77
N PHE A 331 8.82 26.20 -2.23
CA PHE A 331 7.59 25.44 -2.38
C PHE A 331 7.26 25.26 -3.87
N GLY A 332 6.99 24.02 -4.29
CA GLY A 332 6.64 23.69 -5.69
C GLY A 332 7.82 23.39 -6.63
N MET A 333 9.09 23.57 -6.22
CA MET A 333 10.25 23.24 -7.05
C MET A 333 10.82 21.85 -6.70
N SER A 334 11.03 21.00 -7.70
CA SER A 334 11.62 19.66 -7.54
C SER A 334 13.10 19.72 -7.91
N TYR A 335 13.99 19.76 -6.91
CA TYR A 335 15.46 19.75 -7.05
C TYR A 335 16.11 20.88 -7.88
N PRO A 336 17.40 21.17 -7.64
CA PRO A 336 18.17 20.81 -6.45
C PRO A 336 17.93 21.81 -5.31
N PHE A 337 18.02 21.31 -4.08
CA PHE A 337 18.22 22.17 -2.93
C PHE A 337 19.49 22.97 -3.12
N GLN A 338 19.41 24.30 -3.02
CA GLN A 338 20.61 25.11 -3.00
C GLN A 338 21.19 25.03 -1.59
N ASP A 339 22.40 24.48 -1.47
CA ASP A 339 23.09 24.45 -0.19
C ASP A 339 23.49 25.89 0.19
N ILE A 340 23.10 26.31 1.41
CA ILE A 340 23.45 27.60 1.99
C ILE A 340 24.27 27.38 3.26
N ARG A 341 25.40 28.06 3.36
CA ARG A 341 26.27 27.99 4.52
C ARG A 341 25.86 29.07 5.52
N LEU A 342 25.27 28.64 6.62
CA LEU A 342 24.82 29.50 7.70
C LEU A 342 25.93 29.66 8.75
N LYS A 343 26.15 30.88 9.23
CA LYS A 343 27.12 31.17 10.30
C LYS A 343 26.48 31.02 11.68
N PRO A 344 27.29 30.84 12.75
CA PRO A 344 26.79 30.86 14.12
C PRO A 344 26.02 32.16 14.39
N GLY A 345 24.84 32.05 14.99
CA GLY A 345 23.97 33.18 15.30
C GLY A 345 23.01 33.59 14.18
N GLU A 346 23.08 33.00 12.99
CA GLU A 346 22.05 33.25 11.95
C GLU A 346 20.73 32.57 12.31
N GLY A 347 19.62 33.27 12.04
CA GLY A 347 18.28 33.00 12.58
C GLY A 347 17.90 34.06 13.63
N PRO A 348 16.86 33.86 14.46
CA PRO A 348 16.01 32.67 14.55
C PRO A 348 14.94 32.60 13.44
N TRP A 349 14.69 31.41 12.91
CA TRP A 349 13.64 31.15 11.91
C TRP A 349 12.51 30.34 12.52
N LYS A 350 11.27 30.62 12.13
CA LYS A 350 10.09 29.90 12.64
C LYS A 350 10.08 28.47 12.09
N VAL A 351 10.07 27.48 12.99
CA VAL A 351 9.92 26.07 12.62
C VAL A 351 8.48 25.84 12.18
N VAL A 352 8.32 25.26 10.99
CA VAL A 352 7.02 24.93 10.38
C VAL A 352 6.75 23.43 10.43
N PHE A 353 7.80 22.62 10.36
CA PHE A 353 7.72 21.17 10.51
C PHE A 353 9.01 20.65 11.14
N MET A 354 8.88 19.66 12.03
CA MET A 354 9.99 18.93 12.60
C MET A 354 9.59 17.46 12.68
N GLY A 355 10.39 16.58 12.09
CA GLY A 355 10.15 15.14 12.09
C GLY A 355 11.43 14.37 12.45
N GLU A 356 11.27 13.25 13.13
CA GLU A 356 12.38 12.33 13.40
C GLU A 356 12.70 11.47 12.18
N ALA A 357 13.96 11.04 12.08
CA ALA A 357 14.39 10.13 11.02
C ALA A 357 13.83 8.72 11.27
N CYS A 358 13.38 8.06 10.21
CA CYS A 358 12.86 6.70 10.31
C CYS A 358 14.03 5.71 10.54
N GLY A 359 13.94 4.90 11.61
CA GLY A 359 14.97 3.91 11.96
C GLY A 359 15.20 2.80 10.92
N SER A 360 14.32 2.69 9.92
CA SER A 360 14.41 1.72 8.81
C SER A 360 14.57 2.37 7.43
N TYR A 361 15.07 3.61 7.39
CA TYR A 361 15.36 4.34 6.16
C TYR A 361 16.55 3.72 5.40
N VAL A 362 16.43 3.64 4.07
CA VAL A 362 17.52 3.30 3.15
C VAL A 362 17.66 4.38 2.07
N GLU A 363 18.89 4.69 1.70
CA GLU A 363 19.19 5.62 0.62
C GLU A 363 18.77 5.04 -0.73
N LEU A 364 18.20 5.89 -1.59
CA LEU A 364 17.80 5.57 -2.95
C LEU A 364 18.58 6.42 -3.95
N THR A 365 18.94 5.85 -5.09
CA THR A 365 19.51 6.64 -6.19
C THR A 365 18.48 7.68 -6.68
N PRO A 366 18.83 8.98 -6.69
CA PRO A 366 17.92 10.03 -7.16
C PRO A 366 17.55 9.85 -8.64
N ILE A 367 16.28 10.06 -8.98
CA ILE A 367 15.82 10.11 -10.37
C ILE A 367 16.27 11.44 -11.03
N GLY A 368 16.27 12.53 -10.27
CA GLY A 368 16.80 13.82 -10.71
C GLY A 368 16.08 14.46 -11.90
N ASN A 369 14.79 14.14 -12.11
CA ASN A 369 14.01 14.55 -13.29
C ASN A 369 14.66 14.16 -14.63
N ASP A 370 15.51 13.12 -14.63
CA ASP A 370 16.16 12.55 -15.81
C ASP A 370 15.55 11.18 -16.14
N PHE A 371 14.97 11.06 -17.33
CA PHE A 371 14.38 9.81 -17.80
C PHE A 371 15.43 8.71 -18.04
N GLY A 372 16.64 9.08 -18.46
CA GLY A 372 17.75 8.13 -18.61
C GLY A 372 18.14 7.54 -17.26
N GLN A 373 18.25 8.39 -16.22
CA GLN A 373 18.50 7.94 -14.85
C GLN A 373 17.35 7.10 -14.30
N LEU A 374 16.09 7.48 -14.56
CA LEU A 374 14.91 6.69 -14.17
C LEU A 374 15.01 5.23 -14.65
N ILE A 375 15.38 5.02 -15.92
CA ILE A 375 15.56 3.69 -16.51
C ILE A 375 16.73 2.96 -15.84
N LYS A 376 17.87 3.64 -15.64
CA LYS A 376 19.04 3.04 -14.96
C LYS A 376 18.71 2.57 -13.54
N ASN A 377 17.77 3.23 -12.86
CA ASN A 377 17.35 2.87 -11.51
C ASN A 377 16.41 1.64 -11.45
N ILE A 378 15.88 1.15 -12.58
CA ILE A 378 14.91 0.02 -12.60
C ILE A 378 15.43 -1.23 -11.86
N PRO A 379 16.66 -1.72 -12.10
CA PRO A 379 17.15 -2.93 -11.43
C PRO A 379 17.28 -2.75 -9.92
N GLU A 380 17.80 -1.60 -9.48
CA GLU A 380 17.93 -1.25 -8.07
C GLU A 380 16.54 -1.17 -7.41
N ALA A 381 15.60 -0.44 -8.03
CA ALA A 381 14.24 -0.28 -7.54
C ALA A 381 13.52 -1.63 -7.39
N ALA A 382 13.54 -2.45 -8.43
CA ALA A 382 12.92 -3.78 -8.39
C ALA A 382 13.52 -4.65 -7.28
N SER A 383 14.85 -4.65 -7.15
CA SER A 383 15.57 -5.42 -6.12
C SER A 383 15.23 -4.94 -4.70
N ASN A 384 15.25 -3.63 -4.48
CA ASN A 384 14.92 -3.02 -3.19
C ASN A 384 13.50 -3.40 -2.76
N ALA A 385 12.51 -3.28 -3.65
CA ALA A 385 11.13 -3.61 -3.31
C ALA A 385 10.88 -5.13 -3.18
N ALA A 386 11.53 -5.95 -4.02
CA ALA A 386 11.30 -7.40 -4.03
C ALA A 386 11.96 -8.11 -2.84
N PHE A 387 13.18 -7.70 -2.43
CA PHE A 387 14.02 -8.48 -1.53
C PHE A 387 14.28 -7.85 -0.16
N ARG A 388 14.17 -6.51 0.00
CA ARG A 388 14.39 -5.88 1.32
C ARG A 388 13.13 -5.92 2.20
N PRO A 389 13.22 -5.99 3.54
CA PRO A 389 14.46 -5.96 4.34
C PRO A 389 15.24 -7.28 4.24
N THR A 390 16.55 -7.13 4.12
CA THR A 390 17.54 -8.18 4.30
C THR A 390 18.01 -8.23 5.76
N PHE A 391 18.82 -9.23 6.10
CA PHE A 391 19.40 -9.34 7.44
C PHE A 391 20.23 -8.11 7.85
N TRP A 392 20.90 -7.47 6.90
CA TRP A 392 21.83 -6.35 7.11
C TRP A 392 21.18 -4.97 7.05
N ASP A 393 19.91 -4.90 6.65
CA ASP A 393 19.19 -3.64 6.53
C ASP A 393 18.88 -3.05 7.92
N PRO A 394 18.72 -1.72 8.04
CA PRO A 394 18.35 -1.05 9.29
C PRO A 394 16.91 -1.39 9.75
N GLY A 395 16.57 -1.00 10.98
CA GLY A 395 15.25 -1.20 11.58
C GLY A 395 15.15 -2.34 12.62
N GLY A 396 13.99 -2.40 13.28
CA GLY A 396 13.72 -3.29 14.41
C GLY A 396 13.65 -4.80 14.11
N LYS A 397 13.52 -5.61 15.16
CA LYS A 397 13.57 -7.10 15.10
C LYS A 397 12.49 -7.72 14.21
N LEU A 398 11.35 -7.05 14.03
CA LEU A 398 10.25 -7.55 13.20
C LEU A 398 10.64 -7.66 11.71
N LYS A 399 11.72 -7.00 11.27
CA LYS A 399 12.28 -7.17 9.92
C LYS A 399 12.65 -8.63 9.62
N ILE A 400 13.04 -9.41 10.64
CA ILE A 400 13.43 -10.82 10.48
C ILE A 400 12.23 -11.65 10.00
N VAL A 401 11.03 -11.37 10.50
CA VAL A 401 9.81 -12.06 10.06
C VAL A 401 9.54 -11.79 8.58
N SER A 402 9.65 -10.52 8.16
CA SER A 402 9.52 -10.14 6.75
C SER A 402 10.60 -10.76 5.85
N PHE A 403 11.84 -10.82 6.33
CA PHE A 403 12.94 -11.45 5.61
C PHE A 403 12.73 -12.96 5.40
N LEU A 404 12.33 -13.68 6.46
CA LEU A 404 12.01 -15.11 6.37
C LEU A 404 10.82 -15.37 5.45
N GLU A 405 9.81 -14.50 5.48
CA GLU A 405 8.69 -14.58 4.54
C GLU A 405 9.15 -14.40 3.09
N THR A 406 10.02 -13.42 2.80
CA THR A 406 10.58 -13.22 1.46
C THR A 406 11.27 -14.49 0.99
N ILE A 407 12.16 -15.09 1.80
CA ILE A 407 12.82 -16.35 1.44
C ILE A 407 11.79 -17.46 1.19
N GLY A 408 10.85 -17.65 2.11
CA GLY A 408 9.82 -18.68 2.00
C GLY A 408 8.96 -18.52 0.75
N LEU A 409 8.58 -17.29 0.41
CA LEU A 409 7.81 -16.96 -0.79
C LEU A 409 8.58 -17.31 -2.08
N PHE A 410 9.84 -16.90 -2.18
CA PHE A 410 10.64 -17.18 -3.37
C PHE A 410 11.00 -18.65 -3.52
N VAL A 411 11.23 -19.37 -2.41
CA VAL A 411 11.38 -20.85 -2.42
C VAL A 411 10.09 -21.52 -2.90
N LEU A 412 8.95 -21.10 -2.37
CA LEU A 412 7.63 -21.62 -2.75
C LEU A 412 7.33 -21.34 -4.23
N LEU A 413 7.64 -20.13 -4.71
CA LEU A 413 7.52 -19.74 -6.11
C LEU A 413 8.41 -20.61 -7.01
N ALA A 414 9.69 -20.76 -6.67
CA ALA A 414 10.63 -21.60 -7.42
C ALA A 414 10.13 -23.06 -7.51
N PHE A 415 9.69 -23.62 -6.38
CA PHE A 415 9.10 -24.96 -6.33
C PHE A 415 7.87 -25.08 -7.23
N GLY A 416 6.92 -24.14 -7.11
CA GLY A 416 5.70 -24.14 -7.91
C GLY A 416 5.99 -24.03 -9.41
N LEU A 417 6.88 -23.11 -9.80
CA LEU A 417 7.31 -22.94 -11.18
C LEU A 417 7.95 -24.20 -11.74
N TRP A 418 8.86 -24.83 -11.00
CA TRP A 418 9.55 -26.06 -11.37
C TRP A 418 8.61 -27.27 -11.47
N TYR A 419 7.78 -27.52 -10.45
CA TYR A 419 6.93 -28.72 -10.36
C TYR A 419 5.93 -28.82 -11.54
N ASN A 420 5.38 -27.68 -11.96
CA ASN A 420 4.40 -27.59 -13.05
C ASN A 420 4.98 -27.10 -14.39
N TRP A 421 6.30 -26.94 -14.55
CA TRP A 421 6.89 -26.26 -15.72
C TRP A 421 6.48 -26.88 -17.07
N ARG A 422 6.41 -28.21 -17.19
CA ARG A 422 5.98 -28.91 -18.42
C ARG A 422 4.47 -29.08 -18.56
N TYR A 423 3.72 -28.96 -17.47
CA TYR A 423 2.31 -29.35 -17.41
C TYR A 423 1.34 -28.18 -17.56
N ARG A 424 1.85 -26.94 -17.55
CA ARG A 424 0.98 -25.76 -17.64
C ARG A 424 0.34 -25.59 -19.01
N THR A 425 -0.96 -25.34 -19.00
CA THR A 425 -1.72 -24.95 -20.21
C THR A 425 -1.29 -23.57 -20.70
N ALA A 426 -1.65 -23.24 -21.94
CA ALA A 426 -1.43 -21.90 -22.50
C ALA A 426 -2.07 -20.79 -21.65
N GLU A 427 -3.28 -21.01 -21.13
CA GLU A 427 -3.98 -20.04 -20.28
C GLU A 427 -3.25 -19.83 -18.96
N GLU A 428 -2.80 -20.90 -18.31
CA GLU A 428 -2.02 -20.81 -17.07
C GLU A 428 -0.70 -20.07 -17.28
N ARG A 429 0.02 -20.35 -18.37
CA ARG A 429 1.25 -19.62 -18.71
C ARG A 429 0.98 -18.14 -18.96
N ASN A 430 -0.12 -17.80 -19.66
CA ASN A 430 -0.52 -16.41 -19.85
C ASN A 430 -0.81 -15.72 -18.51
N LEU A 431 -1.49 -16.42 -17.60
CA LEU A 431 -1.79 -15.91 -16.26
C LEU A 431 -0.51 -15.68 -15.43
N LEU A 432 0.47 -16.57 -15.51
CA LEU A 432 1.79 -16.36 -14.87
C LEU A 432 2.48 -15.10 -15.41
N VAL A 433 2.47 -14.89 -16.73
CA VAL A 433 3.07 -13.71 -17.38
C VAL A 433 2.36 -12.42 -16.95
N PHE A 434 1.03 -12.45 -16.83
CA PHE A 434 0.24 -11.33 -16.31
C PHE A 434 0.61 -10.98 -14.87
N LEU A 435 0.59 -11.97 -13.96
CA LEU A 435 0.93 -11.78 -12.55
C LEU A 435 2.38 -11.33 -12.35
N MET A 436 3.31 -11.85 -13.17
CA MET A 436 4.72 -11.43 -13.15
C MET A 436 4.89 -9.99 -13.62
N THR A 437 4.22 -9.61 -14.71
CA THR A 437 4.23 -8.23 -15.22
C THR A 437 3.68 -7.26 -14.17
N PHE A 438 2.52 -7.60 -13.58
CA PHE A 438 1.91 -6.81 -12.51
C PHE A 438 2.88 -6.64 -11.33
N SER A 439 3.50 -7.72 -10.86
CA SER A 439 4.43 -7.70 -9.75
C SER A 439 5.66 -6.85 -10.05
N LEU A 440 6.24 -6.99 -11.24
CA LEU A 440 7.44 -6.24 -11.65
C LEU A 440 7.17 -4.74 -11.75
N VAL A 441 6.07 -4.34 -12.40
CA VAL A 441 5.68 -2.92 -12.51
C VAL A 441 5.47 -2.32 -11.12
N LEU A 442 4.80 -3.05 -10.22
CA LEU A 442 4.56 -2.59 -8.86
C LEU A 442 5.85 -2.52 -8.01
N PHE A 443 6.75 -3.50 -8.13
CA PHE A 443 8.05 -3.47 -7.45
C PHE A 443 8.90 -2.28 -7.91
N VAL A 444 8.96 -2.02 -9.22
CA VAL A 444 9.71 -0.88 -9.77
C VAL A 444 9.13 0.44 -9.25
N LEU A 445 7.81 0.60 -9.26
CA LEU A 445 7.16 1.81 -8.75
C LEU A 445 7.47 2.04 -7.26
N ILE A 446 7.33 1.01 -6.43
CA ILE A 446 7.60 1.10 -4.99
C ILE A 446 9.08 1.38 -4.73
N GLY A 447 9.97 0.68 -5.43
CA GLY A 447 11.42 0.80 -5.24
C GLY A 447 12.00 2.14 -5.71
N TRP A 448 11.36 2.80 -6.67
CA TRP A 448 11.74 4.17 -7.04
C TRP A 448 11.39 5.19 -5.97
N THR A 449 10.25 5.02 -5.29
CA THR A 449 9.69 6.10 -4.47
C THR A 449 9.84 5.87 -2.98
N THR A 450 9.88 4.63 -2.49
CA THR A 450 9.71 4.33 -1.06
C THR A 450 11.04 3.94 -0.41
N PRO A 451 11.69 4.81 0.39
CA PRO A 451 12.97 4.53 1.04
C PRO A 451 12.82 3.90 2.44
N VAL A 452 11.61 3.80 2.98
CA VAL A 452 11.37 3.24 4.33
C VAL A 452 10.99 1.78 4.21
N LEU A 453 11.77 0.89 4.83
CA LEU A 453 11.59 -0.56 4.70
C LEU A 453 10.24 -1.05 5.25
N GLY A 454 9.77 -0.49 6.36
CA GLY A 454 8.44 -0.79 6.91
C GLY A 454 7.33 -0.48 5.90
N ALA A 455 7.44 0.65 5.19
CA ALA A 455 6.50 1.03 4.14
C ALA A 455 6.62 0.12 2.90
N ILE A 456 7.84 -0.26 2.48
CA ILE A 456 8.05 -1.22 1.38
C ILE A 456 7.30 -2.53 1.65
N VAL A 457 7.44 -3.11 2.85
CA VAL A 457 6.80 -4.39 3.22
C VAL A 457 5.28 -4.30 3.10
N ARG A 458 4.68 -3.18 3.54
CA ARG A 458 3.24 -2.92 3.42
C ARG A 458 2.81 -2.72 1.96
N TYR A 459 3.50 -1.85 1.22
CA TYR A 459 3.09 -1.43 -0.11
C TYR A 459 3.27 -2.51 -1.18
N ARG A 460 4.24 -3.41 -1.01
CA ARG A 460 4.51 -4.51 -1.95
C ARG A 460 3.58 -5.70 -1.78
N MET A 461 2.73 -5.72 -0.74
CA MET A 461 1.84 -6.84 -0.43
C MET A 461 1.06 -7.36 -1.66
N PRO A 462 0.47 -6.52 -2.54
CA PRO A 462 -0.24 -7.02 -3.72
C PRO A 462 0.66 -7.77 -4.72
N ALA A 463 1.92 -7.33 -4.91
CA ALA A 463 2.89 -8.04 -5.74
C ALA A 463 3.28 -9.38 -5.09
N TYR A 464 3.47 -9.40 -3.78
CA TYR A 464 3.73 -10.62 -3.02
C TYR A 464 2.58 -11.63 -3.12
N LEU A 465 1.33 -11.16 -3.07
CA LEU A 465 0.16 -11.98 -3.33
C LEU A 465 0.16 -12.54 -4.77
N ALA A 466 0.53 -11.75 -5.77
CA ALA A 466 0.61 -12.21 -7.15
C ALA A 466 1.68 -13.31 -7.32
N LEU A 467 2.88 -13.13 -6.76
CA LEU A 467 3.92 -14.16 -6.73
C LEU A 467 3.47 -15.41 -5.95
N PHE A 468 2.78 -15.23 -4.83
CA PHE A 468 2.19 -16.32 -4.06
C PHE A 468 1.20 -17.11 -4.93
N LEU A 469 0.27 -16.45 -5.62
CA LEU A 469 -0.68 -17.11 -6.53
C LEU A 469 0.03 -17.89 -7.65
N MET A 470 1.10 -17.32 -8.23
CA MET A 470 1.91 -17.99 -9.25
C MET A 470 2.46 -19.34 -8.78
N ALA A 471 2.85 -19.44 -7.51
CA ALA A 471 3.40 -20.66 -6.94
C ALA A 471 2.39 -21.83 -6.90
N PHE A 472 1.07 -21.55 -6.88
CA PHE A 472 0.03 -22.56 -6.80
C PHE A 472 -0.63 -22.87 -8.16
N ILE A 473 -0.35 -22.09 -9.22
CA ILE A 473 -0.97 -22.28 -10.53
C ILE A 473 -0.34 -23.46 -11.27
N GLY A 474 -1.19 -24.38 -11.72
CA GLY A 474 -0.81 -25.48 -12.58
C GLY A 474 -1.87 -26.57 -12.73
N SER A 475 -1.71 -27.38 -13.77
CA SER A 475 -2.64 -28.46 -14.12
C SER A 475 -2.26 -29.82 -13.53
N ARG A 476 -1.00 -30.05 -13.14
CA ARG A 476 -0.59 -31.34 -12.56
C ARG A 476 -0.88 -31.38 -11.07
N PRO A 477 -1.86 -32.17 -10.59
CA PRO A 477 -2.23 -32.19 -9.19
C PRO A 477 -1.05 -32.64 -8.32
N PHE A 478 -0.88 -31.99 -7.16
CA PHE A 478 0.09 -32.39 -6.16
C PHE A 478 -0.50 -33.50 -5.29
N LYS A 479 0.17 -34.65 -5.25
CA LYS A 479 -0.19 -35.77 -4.38
C LYS A 479 0.87 -35.90 -3.29
N PHE A 480 0.50 -35.59 -2.05
CA PHE A 480 1.29 -36.01 -0.90
C PHE A 480 1.26 -37.54 -0.84
N LYS A 481 2.42 -38.19 -0.90
CA LYS A 481 2.55 -39.51 -0.29
C LYS A 481 2.76 -39.24 1.19
N LEU A 482 1.69 -39.36 1.96
CA LEU A 482 1.76 -39.35 3.43
C LEU A 482 2.34 -40.67 3.91
#